data_AF-A0A387BJ66-F1
#
_entry.id   AF-A0A387BJ66-F1
#
_cell.length_a   1.000
_cell.length_b   1.000
_cell.length_c   1.000
_cell.angle_alpha   90.00
_cell.angle_beta   90.00
_cell.angle_gamma   90.00
#
_symmetry.space_group_name_H-M   'P 1'
#
loop_
_entity.id
_entity.type
_entity.pdbx_description
1 polymer ?
#
loop_
_entity_poly.entity_id
_entity_poly.type
_entity_poly.pdbx_seq_one_letter_code
_entity_poly.pdbx_strand_id
1 'polypeptide(L)'
;MNNYFLRLMDALEQIERSIFKINDLKREFEYQVNKLVNRQALIAAAVGPALFLIIYTINGSGMFSSNILNESATIVGLRMFGVGFVTWTLGVLLDFTFKYLFYRDYLPAGRTTKRKKLAPAYKEKKQKLVESVKPVIEQELVNSEIPEGYLDIPTVGMLMQYINDGRAKNLNEAVQLVQKDKDAASLKQQQSLIHKFKEIEQEDFLTDVKVG
;
A
#
# COMPACT_ATOMS: atom_id res chain seq x y z
N MET A 1 25.53 24.10 21.32
CA MET A 1 25.28 22.66 21.18
C MET A 1 23.80 22.29 21.27
N ASN A 2 23.05 22.68 22.30
CA ASN A 2 21.62 22.30 22.42
C ASN A 2 20.74 22.69 21.20
N ASN A 3 20.91 23.89 20.66
CA ASN A 3 20.16 24.35 19.47
C ASN A 3 20.50 23.57 18.19
N TYR A 4 21.68 22.94 18.11
CA TYR A 4 22.07 22.12 16.96
C TYR A 4 21.34 20.78 16.98
N PHE A 5 21.32 20.10 18.13
CA PHE A 5 20.58 18.84 18.29
C PHE A 5 19.07 19.00 18.08
N LEU A 6 18.49 20.11 18.56
CA LEU A 6 17.07 20.40 18.35
C LEU A 6 16.75 20.55 16.85
N ARG A 7 17.52 21.36 16.11
CA ARG A 7 17.34 21.52 14.65
C ARG A 7 17.52 20.21 13.89
N LEU A 8 18.51 19.41 14.28
CA LEU A 8 18.75 18.11 13.67
C LEU A 8 17.62 17.12 13.96
N MET A 9 17.08 17.11 15.17
CA MET A 9 15.90 16.28 15.49
C MET A 9 14.67 16.71 14.70
N ASP A 10 14.40 18.01 14.58
CA ASP A 10 13.28 18.53 13.78
C ASP A 10 13.42 18.12 12.31
N ALA A 11 14.64 18.21 11.75
CA ALA A 11 14.95 17.78 10.40
C ALA A 11 14.74 16.27 10.19
N LEU A 12 15.21 15.45 11.13
CA LEU A 12 15.03 13.99 11.10
C LEU A 12 13.56 13.59 11.25
N GLU A 13 12.79 14.27 12.10
CA GLU A 13 11.35 14.03 12.26
C GLU A 13 10.59 14.37 10.98
N GLN A 14 10.95 15.46 10.30
CA GLN A 14 10.36 15.82 9.02
C GLN A 14 10.63 14.76 7.93
N ILE A 15 11.83 14.18 7.91
CA ILE A 15 12.18 13.08 6.99
C ILE A 15 11.38 11.83 7.32
N GLU A 16 11.32 11.43 8.59
CA GLU A 16 10.58 10.23 9.01
C GLU A 16 9.09 10.34 8.68
N ARG A 17 8.49 11.51 8.97
CA ARG A 17 7.08 11.79 8.61
C ARG A 17 6.86 11.70 7.10
N SER A 18 7.78 12.17 6.28
CA SER A 18 7.67 12.08 4.82
C SER A 18 7.88 10.67 4.29
N ILE A 19 8.81 9.89 4.86
CA ILE A 19 8.96 8.46 4.58
C ILE A 19 7.64 7.73 4.89
N PHE A 20 7.05 7.99 6.05
CA PHE A 20 5.77 7.40 6.44
C PHE A 20 4.65 7.76 5.43
N LYS A 21 4.56 9.04 5.04
CA LYS A 21 3.59 9.49 4.03
C LYS A 21 3.80 8.83 2.67
N ILE A 22 5.04 8.62 2.22
CA ILE A 22 5.32 7.93 0.95
C ILE A 22 4.92 6.45 1.04
N ASN A 23 5.19 5.79 2.17
CA ASN A 23 4.74 4.41 2.40
C ASN A 23 3.22 4.28 2.44
N ASP A 24 2.54 5.23 3.07
CA ASP A 24 1.08 5.29 3.08
C ASP A 24 0.52 5.52 1.66
N LEU A 25 1.17 6.39 0.89
CA LEU A 25 0.83 6.64 -0.51
C LEU A 25 0.97 5.38 -1.39
N LYS A 26 1.99 4.56 -1.13
CA LYS A 26 2.17 3.24 -1.79
C LYS A 26 1.04 2.28 -1.45
N ARG A 27 0.63 2.22 -0.17
CA ARG A 27 -0.50 1.39 0.29
C ARG A 27 -1.81 1.85 -0.33
N GLU A 28 -2.04 3.17 -0.38
CA GLU A 28 -3.23 3.75 -1.01
C GLU A 28 -3.27 3.45 -2.51
N PHE A 29 -2.14 3.55 -3.21
CA PHE A 29 -2.02 3.19 -4.62
C PHE A 29 -2.44 1.73 -4.87
N GLU A 30 -1.85 0.78 -4.15
CA GLU A 30 -2.19 -0.65 -4.29
C GLU A 30 -3.66 -0.92 -3.94
N TYR A 31 -4.18 -0.27 -2.90
CA TYR A 31 -5.59 -0.37 -2.53
C TYR A 31 -6.51 0.11 -3.66
N GLN A 32 -6.23 1.26 -4.27
CA GLN A 32 -7.04 1.81 -5.37
C GLN A 32 -6.98 0.92 -6.61
N VAL A 33 -5.79 0.40 -6.95
CA VAL A 33 -5.61 -0.55 -8.05
C VAL A 33 -6.47 -1.80 -7.82
N ASN A 34 -6.36 -2.42 -6.65
CA ASN A 34 -7.11 -3.63 -6.30
C ASN A 34 -8.61 -3.37 -6.26
N LYS A 35 -9.04 -2.20 -5.77
CA LYS A 35 -10.45 -1.78 -5.76
C LYS A 35 -11.01 -1.67 -7.18
N LEU A 36 -10.26 -1.09 -8.12
CA LEU A 36 -10.67 -0.98 -9.52
C LEU A 36 -10.76 -2.35 -10.20
N VAL A 37 -9.79 -3.24 -9.95
CA VAL A 37 -9.79 -4.62 -10.47
C VAL A 37 -10.98 -5.40 -9.91
N ASN A 38 -11.20 -5.37 -8.60
CA ASN A 38 -12.32 -6.05 -7.95
C ASN A 38 -13.67 -5.55 -8.47
N ARG A 39 -13.84 -4.24 -8.63
CA ARG A 39 -15.08 -3.67 -9.17
C ARG A 39 -15.33 -4.13 -10.61
N GLN A 40 -14.30 -4.15 -11.44
CA GLN A 40 -14.40 -4.62 -12.82
C GLN A 40 -14.73 -6.11 -12.90
N ALA A 41 -14.09 -6.93 -12.06
CA ALA A 41 -14.37 -8.36 -11.95
C ALA A 41 -15.82 -8.63 -11.53
N LEU A 42 -16.33 -7.89 -10.53
CA LEU A 42 -17.70 -8.01 -10.06
C LEU A 42 -18.71 -7.66 -11.17
N ILE A 43 -18.46 -6.57 -11.91
CA ILE A 43 -19.33 -6.19 -13.03
C ILE A 43 -19.33 -7.28 -14.11
N ALA A 44 -18.16 -7.82 -14.47
CA ALA A 44 -18.05 -8.91 -15.44
C ALA A 44 -18.76 -10.18 -14.95
N ALA A 45 -18.60 -10.51 -13.66
CA ALA A 45 -19.23 -11.66 -13.04
C ALA A 45 -20.75 -11.56 -12.98
N ALA A 46 -21.31 -10.35 -12.89
CA ALA A 46 -22.76 -10.14 -12.88
C ALA A 46 -23.44 -10.45 -14.22
N VAL A 47 -22.70 -10.41 -15.34
CA VAL A 47 -23.25 -10.67 -16.68
C VAL A 47 -23.75 -12.10 -16.81
N GLY A 48 -23.00 -13.09 -16.30
CA GLY A 48 -23.36 -14.50 -16.41
C GLY A 48 -24.70 -14.85 -15.73
N PRO A 49 -24.88 -14.54 -14.43
CA PRO A 49 -26.14 -14.74 -13.73
C PRO A 49 -27.29 -13.95 -14.36
N ALA A 50 -27.06 -12.73 -14.84
CA ALA A 50 -28.08 -11.95 -15.54
C ALA A 50 -28.55 -12.64 -16.83
N LEU A 51 -27.62 -13.12 -17.67
CA LEU A 51 -27.94 -13.88 -18.88
C LEU A 51 -28.65 -15.19 -18.55
N PHE A 52 -28.21 -15.91 -17.51
CA PHE A 52 -28.88 -17.11 -17.03
C PHE A 52 -30.34 -16.84 -16.68
N LEU A 53 -30.61 -15.80 -15.88
CA LEU A 53 -31.97 -15.41 -15.50
C LEU A 53 -32.82 -15.00 -16.70
N ILE A 54 -32.26 -14.25 -17.66
CA ILE A 54 -32.95 -13.85 -18.89
C ILE A 54 -33.34 -15.09 -19.71
N ILE A 55 -32.38 -15.99 -19.97
CA ILE A 55 -32.61 -17.22 -20.75
C ILE A 55 -33.63 -18.13 -20.05
N TYR A 56 -33.48 -18.30 -18.73
CA TYR A 56 -34.41 -19.08 -17.90
C TYR A 56 -35.83 -18.48 -17.95
N THR A 57 -35.95 -17.16 -17.93
CA THR A 57 -37.25 -16.49 -18.04
C THR A 57 -37.86 -16.65 -19.43
N ILE A 58 -37.09 -16.45 -20.50
CA ILE A 58 -37.55 -16.54 -21.89
C ILE A 58 -37.98 -17.97 -22.26
N ASN A 59 -37.25 -18.98 -21.82
CA ASN A 59 -37.57 -20.38 -22.13
C ASN A 59 -38.80 -20.91 -21.36
N GLY A 60 -39.52 -20.05 -20.62
CA GLY A 60 -40.75 -20.43 -19.94
C GLY A 60 -40.55 -21.46 -18.83
N SER A 61 -39.32 -21.65 -18.34
CA SER A 61 -39.03 -22.64 -17.29
C SER A 61 -39.65 -22.20 -15.97
N GLY A 62 -40.89 -22.63 -15.74
CA GLY A 62 -41.53 -22.85 -14.43
C GLY A 62 -41.77 -21.67 -13.49
N MET A 63 -41.15 -20.49 -13.69
CA MET A 63 -41.23 -19.33 -12.77
C MET A 63 -42.13 -18.20 -13.30
N PHE A 64 -42.47 -18.21 -14.60
CA PHE A 64 -43.50 -17.37 -15.22
C PHE A 64 -44.44 -18.15 -16.16
N SER A 65 -44.47 -19.48 -16.03
CA SER A 65 -45.40 -20.27 -16.83
C SER A 65 -46.84 -19.93 -16.42
N SER A 66 -47.76 -19.92 -17.38
CA SER A 66 -49.19 -19.66 -17.17
C SER A 66 -49.86 -20.58 -16.13
N ASN A 67 -49.21 -21.68 -15.74
CA ASN A 67 -49.72 -22.66 -14.78
C ASN A 67 -49.34 -22.38 -13.31
N ILE A 68 -48.59 -21.32 -13.01
CA ILE A 68 -48.14 -21.01 -11.63
C ILE A 68 -49.30 -20.73 -10.67
N LEU A 69 -50.41 -20.18 -11.18
CA LEU A 69 -51.62 -19.95 -10.37
C LEU A 69 -52.28 -21.25 -9.90
N ASN A 70 -51.96 -22.39 -10.54
CA ASN A 70 -52.51 -23.71 -10.22
C ASN A 70 -51.51 -24.61 -9.46
N GLU A 71 -50.28 -24.15 -9.21
CA GLU A 71 -49.27 -24.91 -8.47
C GLU A 71 -49.27 -24.58 -6.97
N SER A 72 -48.87 -25.54 -6.13
CA SER A 72 -48.78 -25.29 -4.69
C SER A 72 -47.68 -24.28 -4.36
N ALA A 73 -47.91 -23.44 -3.34
CA ALA A 73 -46.94 -22.46 -2.87
C ALA A 73 -45.56 -23.07 -2.56
N THR A 74 -45.54 -24.30 -2.06
CA THR A 74 -44.30 -25.05 -1.77
C THR A 74 -43.49 -25.35 -3.02
N ILE A 75 -44.14 -25.74 -4.12
CA ILE A 75 -43.47 -26.07 -5.39
C ILE A 75 -42.89 -24.80 -6.00
N VAL A 76 -43.67 -23.71 -6.01
CA VAL A 76 -43.22 -22.41 -6.49
C VAL A 76 -42.03 -21.91 -5.67
N GLY A 77 -42.11 -21.99 -4.33
CA GLY A 77 -41.03 -21.59 -3.43
C GLY A 77 -39.74 -22.38 -3.65
N LEU A 78 -39.83 -23.71 -3.80
CA LEU A 78 -38.66 -24.56 -4.05
C LEU A 78 -37.98 -24.24 -5.40
N ARG A 79 -38.78 -23.95 -6.44
CA ARG A 79 -38.25 -23.52 -7.74
C ARG A 79 -37.55 -22.17 -7.65
N MET A 80 -38.18 -21.18 -7.02
CA MET A 80 -37.57 -19.86 -6.83
C MET A 80 -36.27 -19.94 -6.03
N PHE A 81 -36.26 -20.75 -4.97
CA PHE A 81 -35.06 -21.00 -4.18
C PHE A 81 -33.96 -21.67 -5.02
N GLY A 82 -34.30 -22.70 -5.79
CA GLY A 82 -33.33 -23.40 -6.65
C GLY A 82 -32.70 -22.47 -7.69
N VAL A 83 -33.51 -21.66 -8.37
CA VAL A 83 -33.02 -20.67 -9.34
C VAL A 83 -32.15 -19.62 -8.65
N GLY A 84 -32.58 -19.11 -7.49
CA GLY A 84 -31.80 -18.16 -6.70
C GLY A 84 -30.45 -18.74 -6.27
N PHE A 85 -30.43 -19.99 -5.82
CA PHE A 85 -29.21 -20.69 -5.40
C PHE A 85 -28.25 -20.91 -6.58
N VAL A 86 -28.74 -21.37 -7.73
CA VAL A 86 -27.93 -21.54 -8.94
C VAL A 86 -27.39 -20.19 -9.44
N THR A 87 -28.23 -19.15 -9.43
CA THR A 87 -27.84 -17.80 -9.84
C THR A 87 -26.76 -17.22 -8.93
N TRP A 88 -26.91 -17.39 -7.62
CA TRP A 88 -25.95 -16.92 -6.63
C TRP A 88 -24.62 -17.68 -6.71
N THR A 89 -24.66 -19.01 -6.77
CA THR A 89 -23.46 -19.85 -6.90
C THR A 89 -22.69 -19.55 -8.18
N LEU A 90 -23.39 -19.39 -9.30
CA LEU A 90 -22.79 -18.96 -10.57
C LEU A 90 -22.12 -17.59 -10.44
N GLY A 91 -22.77 -16.63 -9.78
CA GLY A 91 -22.22 -15.29 -9.56
C GLY A 91 -20.94 -15.32 -8.71
N VAL A 92 -20.93 -16.07 -7.62
CA VAL A 92 -19.74 -16.22 -6.76
C VAL A 92 -18.59 -16.88 -7.53
N LEU A 93 -18.87 -17.97 -8.26
CA LEU A 93 -17.85 -18.69 -9.04
C LEU A 93 -17.23 -17.78 -10.12
N LEU A 94 -18.06 -17.02 -10.83
CA LEU A 94 -17.60 -16.08 -11.84
C LEU A 94 -16.82 -14.91 -11.22
N ASP A 95 -17.22 -14.39 -10.07
CA ASP A 95 -16.47 -13.31 -9.38
C ASP A 95 -15.06 -13.77 -9.02
N PHE A 96 -14.90 -14.97 -8.45
CA PHE A 96 -13.59 -15.55 -8.20
C PHE A 96 -12.76 -15.73 -9.48
N THR A 97 -13.39 -16.25 -10.54
CA THR A 97 -12.73 -16.50 -11.83
C THR A 97 -12.27 -15.20 -12.48
N PHE A 98 -13.15 -14.19 -12.58
CA PHE A 98 -12.82 -12.90 -13.18
C PHE A 98 -11.80 -12.13 -12.35
N LYS A 99 -11.88 -12.18 -11.01
CA LYS A 99 -10.83 -11.61 -10.15
C LYS A 99 -9.49 -12.23 -10.51
N TYR A 100 -9.39 -13.56 -10.51
CA TYR A 100 -8.16 -14.26 -10.86
C TYR A 100 -7.62 -13.85 -12.24
N LEU A 101 -8.49 -13.80 -13.26
CA LEU A 101 -8.11 -13.42 -14.62
C LEU A 101 -7.62 -11.98 -14.74
N PHE A 102 -8.29 -11.01 -14.10
CA PHE A 102 -7.89 -9.59 -14.13
C PHE A 102 -6.66 -9.31 -13.26
N TYR A 103 -6.46 -10.04 -12.15
CA TYR A 103 -5.26 -9.92 -11.31
C TYR A 103 -4.01 -10.45 -12.00
N ARG A 104 -4.14 -11.49 -12.83
CA ARG A 104 -3.05 -12.05 -13.65
C ARG A 104 -2.92 -11.42 -15.04
N ASP A 105 -3.69 -10.38 -15.32
CA ASP A 105 -3.66 -9.68 -16.61
C ASP A 105 -3.95 -10.59 -17.84
N TYR A 106 -4.63 -11.73 -17.65
CA TYR A 106 -5.08 -12.57 -18.77
C TYR A 106 -6.18 -11.90 -19.60
N LEU A 107 -6.90 -10.92 -19.02
CA LEU A 107 -7.92 -10.13 -19.68
C LEU A 107 -7.44 -8.70 -19.96
N PRO A 108 -7.88 -8.07 -21.06
CA PRO A 108 -7.55 -6.70 -21.36
C PRO A 108 -8.03 -5.75 -20.25
N ALA A 109 -7.25 -4.72 -19.97
CA ALA A 109 -7.46 -3.79 -18.86
C ALA A 109 -7.37 -4.41 -17.45
N GLY A 110 -6.53 -5.43 -17.26
CA GLY A 110 -6.18 -6.00 -15.96
C GLY A 110 -5.39 -5.06 -15.02
N ARG A 111 -4.86 -5.63 -13.93
CA ARG A 111 -4.16 -4.90 -12.86
C ARG A 111 -3.05 -3.99 -13.38
N THR A 112 -2.22 -4.45 -14.30
CA THR A 112 -1.12 -3.66 -14.89
C THR A 112 -1.60 -2.39 -15.56
N THR A 113 -2.72 -2.46 -16.27
CA THR A 113 -3.29 -1.29 -16.97
C THR A 113 -3.80 -0.27 -15.97
N LYS A 114 -4.45 -0.72 -14.89
CA LYS A 114 -4.91 0.17 -13.82
C LYS A 114 -3.74 0.81 -13.06
N ARG A 115 -2.67 0.04 -12.80
CA ARG A 115 -1.42 0.56 -12.21
C ARG A 115 -0.83 1.65 -13.09
N LYS A 116 -0.64 1.41 -14.39
CA LYS A 116 -0.10 2.41 -15.33
C LYS A 116 -0.94 3.68 -15.38
N LYS A 117 -2.27 3.56 -15.33
CA LYS A 117 -3.17 4.71 -15.33
C LYS A 117 -3.07 5.57 -14.06
N LEU A 118 -2.93 4.93 -12.89
CA LEU A 118 -2.84 5.64 -11.61
C LEU A 118 -1.41 6.11 -11.28
N ALA A 119 -0.39 5.43 -11.80
CA ALA A 119 1.02 5.72 -11.56
C ALA A 119 1.42 7.19 -11.71
N PRO A 120 1.03 7.96 -12.75
CA PRO A 120 1.46 9.35 -12.89
C PRO A 120 0.99 10.24 -11.74
N ALA A 121 -0.26 10.07 -11.29
CA ALA A 121 -0.82 10.88 -10.19
C ALA A 121 -0.10 10.59 -8.86
N TYR A 122 0.24 9.33 -8.60
CA TYR A 122 0.97 8.94 -7.38
C TYR A 122 2.46 9.30 -7.46
N LYS A 123 3.06 9.24 -8.64
CA LYS A 123 4.42 9.72 -8.89
C LYS A 123 4.54 11.22 -8.63
N GLU A 124 3.58 12.02 -9.08
CA GLU A 124 3.55 13.46 -8.81
C GLU A 124 3.43 13.74 -7.30
N LYS A 125 2.53 13.04 -6.59
CA LYS A 125 2.38 13.21 -5.13
C LYS A 125 3.64 12.79 -4.37
N LYS A 126 4.29 11.69 -4.76
CA LYS A 126 5.58 11.26 -4.20
C LYS A 126 6.65 12.33 -4.46
N GLN A 127 6.74 12.83 -5.68
CA GLN A 127 7.74 13.82 -6.05
C GLN A 127 7.59 15.11 -5.24
N LYS A 128 6.36 15.59 -5.01
CA LYS A 128 6.11 16.73 -4.10
C LYS A 128 6.61 16.49 -2.67
N LEU A 129 6.43 15.28 -2.14
CA LEU A 129 6.94 14.91 -0.81
C LEU A 129 8.48 14.87 -0.80
N VAL A 130 9.10 14.30 -1.83
CA VAL A 130 10.56 14.25 -1.97
C VAL A 130 11.14 15.66 -2.08
N GLU A 131 10.59 16.51 -2.95
CA GLU A 131 11.03 17.90 -3.14
C GLU A 131 10.89 18.73 -1.87
N SER A 132 9.89 18.44 -1.02
CA SER A 132 9.73 19.13 0.27
C SER A 132 10.81 18.79 1.31
N VAL A 133 11.45 17.63 1.18
CA VAL A 133 12.42 17.11 2.17
C VAL A 133 13.85 17.24 1.69
N LYS A 134 14.09 17.22 0.38
CA LYS A 134 15.41 17.42 -0.23
C LYS A 134 16.19 18.62 0.33
N PRO A 135 15.62 19.84 0.48
CA PRO A 135 16.36 20.96 1.05
C PRO A 135 16.71 20.77 2.53
N VAL A 136 15.88 20.05 3.29
CA VAL A 136 16.14 19.73 4.71
C VAL A 136 17.34 18.79 4.85
N ILE A 137 17.43 17.79 3.95
CA ILE A 137 18.58 16.88 3.89
C ILE A 137 19.85 17.64 3.50
N GLU A 138 19.80 18.46 2.44
CA GLU A 138 20.97 19.18 1.94
C GLU A 138 21.48 20.25 2.92
N GLN A 139 20.60 20.90 3.68
CA GLN A 139 20.99 21.95 4.63
C GLN A 139 21.47 21.40 5.98
N GLU A 140 20.73 20.46 6.58
CA GLU A 140 20.94 20.07 7.99
C GLU A 140 21.70 18.75 8.15
N LEU A 141 21.66 17.85 7.15
CA LEU A 141 22.19 16.49 7.29
C LEU A 141 23.49 16.25 6.54
N VAL A 142 23.69 16.85 5.37
CA VAL A 142 24.94 16.72 4.60
C VAL A 142 26.13 17.38 5.31
N ASN A 143 25.88 18.46 6.05
CA ASN A 143 26.90 19.16 6.84
C ASN A 143 26.92 18.72 8.32
N SER A 144 26.26 17.60 8.66
CA SER A 144 26.20 17.15 10.03
C SER A 144 27.57 16.65 10.52
N GLU A 145 27.92 17.01 11.75
CA GLU A 145 29.12 16.49 12.43
C GLU A 145 28.90 15.03 12.93
N ILE A 146 27.68 14.50 12.82
CA ILE A 146 27.30 13.14 13.23
C ILE A 146 27.39 12.21 12.01
N PRO A 147 28.07 11.05 12.11
CA PRO A 147 28.16 10.10 11.00
C PRO A 147 26.78 9.58 10.58
N GLU A 148 26.57 9.38 9.27
CA GLU A 148 25.27 9.00 8.68
C GLU A 148 24.61 7.76 9.33
N GLY A 149 25.39 6.79 9.78
CA GLY A 149 24.89 5.59 10.46
C GLY A 149 24.22 5.84 11.82
N TYR A 150 24.36 7.05 12.38
CA TYR A 150 23.81 7.47 13.68
C TYR A 150 22.80 8.63 13.52
N LEU A 151 22.45 9.00 12.28
CA LEU A 151 21.45 10.01 11.96
C LEU A 151 20.04 9.41 11.99
N ASP A 152 19.62 9.00 13.17
CA ASP A 152 18.27 8.59 13.53
C ASP A 152 17.81 9.26 14.81
N ILE A 153 16.51 9.57 14.92
CA ILE A 153 15.93 10.32 16.06
C ILE A 153 16.34 9.71 17.42
N PRO A 154 16.24 8.38 17.64
CA PRO A 154 16.64 7.77 18.91
C PRO A 154 18.12 8.01 19.26
N THR A 155 19.00 7.88 18.27
CA THR A 155 20.44 8.04 18.48
C THR A 155 20.83 9.49 18.70
N VAL A 156 20.24 10.43 17.96
CA VAL A 156 20.47 11.87 18.17
C VAL A 156 19.97 12.30 19.55
N GLY A 157 18.84 11.75 20.02
CA GLY A 157 18.34 11.95 21.38
C GLY A 157 19.32 11.44 22.45
N MET A 158 19.90 10.25 22.25
CA MET A 158 20.93 9.71 23.16
C MET A 158 22.19 10.59 23.19
N LEU A 159 22.66 11.06 22.03
CA LEU A 159 23.82 11.95 21.93
C LEU A 159 23.58 13.28 22.68
N MET A 160 22.40 13.87 22.51
CA MET A 160 21.98 15.06 23.24
C MET A 160 21.94 14.82 24.76
N GLN A 161 21.46 13.65 25.19
CA GLN A 161 21.40 13.28 26.60
C GLN A 161 22.80 13.06 27.21
N TYR A 162 23.72 12.40 26.49
CA TYR A 162 25.10 12.21 26.97
C TYR A 162 25.84 13.53 27.19
N ILE A 163 25.58 14.54 26.35
CA ILE A 163 26.19 15.87 26.48
C ILE A 163 25.50 16.68 27.59
N ASN A 164 24.17 16.64 27.69
CA ASN A 164 23.43 17.38 28.71
C ASN A 164 23.66 16.84 30.13
N ASP A 165 23.86 15.54 30.28
CA ASP A 165 24.18 14.91 31.56
C ASP A 165 25.67 15.06 31.96
N GLY A 166 26.49 15.70 31.12
CA GLY A 166 27.93 15.85 31.34
C GLY A 166 28.72 14.55 31.22
N ARG A 167 28.11 13.47 30.70
CA ARG A 167 28.74 12.16 30.47
C ARG A 167 29.72 12.18 29.29
N ALA A 168 29.54 13.11 28.36
CA ALA A 168 30.46 13.41 27.27
C ALA A 168 30.76 14.90 27.24
N LYS A 169 32.04 15.27 27.06
CA LYS A 169 32.45 16.68 26.95
C LYS A 169 32.21 17.23 25.56
N ASN A 170 32.37 16.39 24.54
CA ASN A 170 32.27 16.75 23.12
C ASN A 170 31.45 15.71 22.33
N LEU A 171 30.94 16.11 21.15
CA LEU A 171 30.18 15.24 20.24
C LEU A 171 30.90 13.93 19.88
N ASN A 172 32.20 13.99 19.59
CA ASN A 172 33.00 12.81 19.28
C ASN A 172 33.06 11.79 20.43
N GLU A 173 33.09 12.27 21.67
CA GLU A 173 33.09 11.42 22.86
C GLU A 173 31.71 10.78 23.07
N ALA A 174 30.63 11.54 22.82
CA ALA A 174 29.27 11.03 22.84
C ALA A 174 29.04 9.95 21.76
N VAL A 175 29.58 10.13 20.55
CA VAL A 175 29.51 9.15 19.46
C VAL A 175 30.28 7.87 19.81
N GLN A 176 31.45 7.99 20.45
CA GLN A 176 32.21 6.82 20.91
C GLN A 176 31.50 6.06 22.04
N LEU A 177 30.81 6.75 22.94
CA LEU A 177 30.00 6.13 23.99
C LEU A 177 28.80 5.39 23.38
N VAL A 178 28.09 6.02 22.44
CA VAL A 178 27.00 5.35 21.69
C VAL A 178 27.52 4.13 20.94
N GLN A 179 28.70 4.20 20.33
CA GLN A 179 29.33 3.07 19.63
C GLN A 179 29.61 1.90 20.59
N LYS A 180 30.19 2.18 21.77
CA LYS A 180 30.46 1.18 22.79
C LYS A 180 29.19 0.59 23.40
N ASP A 181 28.16 1.40 23.60
CA ASP A 181 26.88 0.95 24.15
C ASP A 181 26.05 0.14 23.13
N LYS A 182 26.29 0.33 21.82
CA LYS A 182 25.54 -0.33 20.72
C LYS A 182 26.24 -1.54 20.09
N ASP A 183 27.30 -2.10 20.69
CA ASP A 183 28.11 -3.10 20.01
C ASP A 183 27.35 -4.36 19.50
N ALA A 184 27.67 -4.68 18.23
CA ALA A 184 27.42 -5.88 17.42
C ALA A 184 26.02 -6.21 16.84
N ALA A 185 24.90 -6.09 17.56
CA ALA A 185 23.61 -6.62 17.05
C ALA A 185 22.69 -5.59 16.36
N SER A 186 22.64 -4.36 16.87
CA SER A 186 21.66 -3.35 16.44
C SER A 186 22.12 -2.48 15.25
N LEU A 187 23.43 -2.36 15.06
CA LEU A 187 24.02 -1.56 13.98
C LEU A 187 23.86 -2.20 12.58
N LYS A 188 23.68 -3.53 12.49
CA LYS A 188 23.44 -4.22 11.20
C LYS A 188 22.02 -4.02 10.64
N GLN A 189 21.08 -3.55 11.45
CA GLN A 189 19.66 -3.38 11.05
C GLN A 189 19.23 -1.91 10.91
N GLN A 190 19.97 -0.95 11.46
CA GLN A 190 19.67 0.47 11.29
C GLN A 190 20.28 1.00 10.00
N GLN A 191 19.54 0.90 8.89
CA GLN A 191 19.80 1.74 7.73
C GLN A 191 19.55 3.21 8.12
N SER A 192 20.48 4.10 7.78
CA SER A 192 20.33 5.54 8.03
C SER A 192 19.03 6.06 7.40
N LEU A 193 18.38 7.05 8.04
CA LEU A 193 17.16 7.65 7.49
C LEU A 193 17.41 8.24 6.09
N ILE A 194 18.63 8.70 5.83
CA ILE A 194 19.10 9.14 4.51
C ILE A 194 19.13 7.98 3.52
N HIS A 195 19.66 6.81 3.90
CA HIS A 195 19.68 5.64 3.04
C HIS A 195 18.26 5.16 2.71
N LYS A 196 17.37 5.09 3.71
CA LYS A 196 15.96 4.75 3.50
C LYS A 196 15.25 5.75 2.58
N PHE A 197 15.54 7.04 2.75
CA PHE A 197 14.98 8.08 1.89
C PHE A 197 15.48 7.94 0.45
N LYS A 198 16.79 7.74 0.23
CA LYS A 198 17.37 7.52 -1.11
C LYS A 198 16.81 6.26 -1.78
N GLU A 199 16.63 5.19 -1.03
CA GLU A 199 16.02 3.95 -1.52
C GLU A 199 14.57 4.20 -1.96
N ILE A 200 13.78 4.89 -1.14
CA ILE A 200 12.40 5.25 -1.46
C ILE A 200 12.34 6.24 -2.63
N GLU A 201 13.28 7.18 -2.75
CA GLU A 201 13.36 8.12 -3.87
C GLU A 201 13.55 7.37 -5.20
N GLN A 202 14.45 6.38 -5.21
CA GLN A 202 14.77 5.55 -6.38
C GLN A 202 13.71 4.48 -6.68
N GLU A 203 12.91 4.07 -5.69
CA GLU A 203 11.87 3.06 -5.87
C GLU A 203 10.72 3.58 -6.75
N ASP A 204 10.53 3.00 -7.94
CA ASP A 204 9.38 3.30 -8.78
C ASP A 204 8.14 2.56 -8.25
N PHE A 205 6.95 3.17 -8.29
CA PHE A 205 5.71 2.45 -7.94
C PHE A 205 5.41 1.26 -8.87
N LEU A 206 6.18 1.15 -9.96
CA LEU A 206 6.10 0.14 -10.99
C LEU A 206 7.19 -0.95 -10.90
N THR A 207 8.09 -0.94 -9.91
CA THR A 207 9.21 -1.91 -9.86
C THR A 207 8.76 -3.37 -9.70
N ASP A 208 7.55 -3.64 -9.21
CA ASP A 208 6.95 -4.99 -9.19
C ASP A 208 6.52 -5.50 -10.59
N VAL A 209 6.81 -4.80 -11.68
CA VAL A 209 6.43 -5.23 -13.05
C VAL A 209 7.44 -6.20 -13.66
N LYS A 210 8.53 -6.57 -12.97
CA LYS A 210 9.39 -7.66 -13.44
C LYS A 210 9.02 -9.00 -12.79
N VAL A 211 8.61 -9.91 -13.68
CA VAL A 211 8.50 -11.37 -13.56
C VAL A 211 7.12 -11.90 -13.14
N GLY A 212 6.45 -12.52 -14.10
CA GLY A 212 5.18 -13.25 -13.98
C GLY A 212 4.53 -13.43 -15.33
#